data_AF-A0A6B3EAC5-F1
#
_entry.id   AF-A0A6B3EAC5-F1
#
_cell.length_a   1.000
_cell.length_b   1.000
_cell.length_c   1.000
_cell.angle_alpha   90.00
_cell.angle_beta   90.00
_cell.angle_gamma   90.00
#
_symmetry.space_group_name_H-M   'P 1'
#
loop_
_entity.id
_entity.type
_entity.pdbx_description
1 polymer ?
#
loop_
_entity_poly.entity_id
_entity_poly.type
_entity_poly.pdbx_seq_one_letter_code
_entity_poly.pdbx_strand_id
1 'polypeptide(L)'
;AVAPYLYNGWGNPPSPTTVMNATGVKWFTLAFVLSNGTCNPQWDGGRPLTGGVDQQTISTVRAGGGDVVPSFGGWSGNKLEQSCTSASALAGAYQKVISAYGLKAIDIDIEAEAYDSAAVQQRTVD
;
A
#
# COMPACT_ATOMS: atom_id res chain seq x y z
N ALA A 1 -16.10 -11.83 0.28
CA ALA A 1 -15.28 -11.14 1.31
C ALA A 1 -15.06 -9.71 0.85
N VAL A 2 -14.82 -8.76 1.76
CA VAL A 2 -14.58 -7.33 1.45
C VAL A 2 -13.28 -6.87 2.09
N ALA A 3 -12.62 -5.88 1.49
CA ALA A 3 -11.41 -5.24 2.01
C ALA A 3 -11.52 -3.72 1.84
N PRO A 4 -12.17 -3.00 2.79
CA PRO A 4 -12.25 -1.54 2.72
C PRO A 4 -10.87 -0.90 2.90
N TYR A 5 -10.68 0.30 2.34
CA TYR A 5 -9.48 1.08 2.56
C TYR A 5 -9.36 1.54 4.01
N LEU A 6 -8.14 1.46 4.55
CA LEU A 6 -7.76 2.04 5.83
C LEU A 6 -6.47 2.84 5.62
N TYR A 7 -6.53 4.13 5.92
CA TYR A 7 -5.44 5.08 5.67
C TYR A 7 -4.96 5.70 6.97
N ASN A 8 -3.68 5.51 7.30
CA ASN A 8 -3.06 6.05 8.52
C ASN A 8 -2.44 7.44 8.32
N GLY A 9 -2.42 8.00 7.09
CA GLY A 9 -1.75 9.25 6.79
C GLY A 9 -2.58 10.51 7.02
N TRP A 10 -3.88 10.38 7.32
CA TRP A 10 -4.75 11.51 7.56
C TRP A 10 -5.80 11.23 8.64
N GLY A 11 -6.09 12.24 9.46
CA GLY A 11 -7.12 12.19 10.49
C GLY A 11 -6.79 11.21 11.62
N ASN A 12 -7.82 10.55 12.14
CA ASN A 12 -7.71 9.55 13.21
C ASN A 12 -8.62 8.35 12.85
N PRO A 13 -8.18 7.43 11.98
CA PRO A 13 -8.99 6.29 11.59
C PRO A 13 -9.31 5.41 12.82
N PRO A 14 -10.48 4.75 12.87
CA PRO A 14 -10.76 3.78 13.92
C PRO A 14 -9.75 2.64 13.89
N SER A 15 -9.46 2.07 15.06
CA SER A 15 -8.66 0.83 15.14
C SER A 15 -9.30 -0.26 14.25
N PRO A 16 -8.50 -1.06 13.52
CA PRO A 16 -9.02 -2.18 12.75
C PRO A 16 -9.88 -3.11 13.61
N THR A 17 -9.48 -3.40 14.85
CA THR A 17 -10.24 -4.25 15.77
C THR A 17 -11.66 -3.74 16.01
N THR A 18 -11.85 -2.43 16.13
CA THR A 18 -13.17 -1.82 16.30
C THR A 18 -14.06 -2.11 15.08
N VAL A 19 -13.51 -1.92 13.88
CA VAL A 19 -14.23 -2.19 12.63
C VAL A 19 -14.52 -3.68 12.48
N MET A 20 -13.52 -4.54 12.73
CA MET A 20 -13.65 -6.00 12.66
C MET A 20 -14.74 -6.52 13.61
N ASN A 21 -14.81 -6.02 14.83
CA ASN A 21 -15.80 -6.43 15.82
C ASN A 21 -17.22 -5.97 15.45
N ALA A 22 -17.36 -4.77 14.90
CA ALA A 22 -18.65 -4.21 14.53
C ALA A 22 -19.24 -4.81 13.25
N THR A 23 -18.39 -5.23 12.31
CA THR A 23 -18.80 -5.56 10.94
C THR A 23 -18.50 -6.99 10.51
N GLY A 24 -17.60 -7.69 11.22
CA GLY A 24 -17.08 -8.99 10.80
C GLY A 24 -16.06 -8.94 9.66
N VAL A 25 -15.71 -7.75 9.15
CA VAL A 25 -14.61 -7.60 8.17
C VAL A 25 -13.31 -8.16 8.73
N LYS A 26 -12.54 -8.83 7.88
CA LYS A 26 -11.24 -9.43 8.24
C LYS A 26 -10.09 -9.03 7.33
N TRP A 27 -10.36 -8.27 6.28
CA TRP A 27 -9.34 -7.81 5.34
C TRP A 27 -9.43 -6.30 5.21
N PHE A 28 -8.29 -5.63 5.04
CA PHE A 28 -8.23 -4.19 4.81
C PHE A 28 -7.25 -3.90 3.68
N THR A 29 -7.59 -2.92 2.84
CA THR A 29 -6.66 -2.37 1.86
C THR A 29 -5.93 -1.20 2.52
N LEU A 30 -4.62 -1.32 2.76
CA LEU A 30 -3.86 -0.27 3.43
C LEU A 30 -3.37 0.75 2.41
N ALA A 31 -3.83 1.98 2.56
CA ALA A 31 -3.43 3.13 1.77
C ALA A 31 -2.26 3.87 2.45
N PHE A 32 -1.29 4.42 1.73
CA PHE A 32 -0.80 3.96 0.43
C PHE A 32 0.68 3.62 0.60
N VAL A 33 1.22 2.79 -0.28
CA VAL A 33 2.66 2.67 -0.47
C VAL A 33 3.06 3.59 -1.62
N LEU A 34 4.00 4.48 -1.35
CA LEU A 34 4.51 5.49 -2.27
C LEU A 34 6.05 5.47 -2.30
N SER A 35 6.61 6.22 -3.22
CA SER A 35 8.05 6.50 -3.29
C SER A 35 8.46 7.51 -2.21
N ASN A 36 9.63 7.30 -1.62
CA ASN A 36 10.29 8.28 -0.76
C ASN A 36 11.11 9.36 -1.51
N GLY A 37 10.88 9.53 -2.82
CA GLY A 37 11.72 10.36 -3.71
C GLY A 37 12.66 9.54 -4.59
N THR A 38 12.79 8.24 -4.35
CA THR A 38 13.57 7.29 -5.16
C THR A 38 12.75 6.03 -5.45
N CYS A 39 13.30 5.06 -6.20
CA CYS A 39 12.66 3.74 -6.35
C CYS A 39 12.78 2.89 -5.06
N ASN A 40 12.21 3.40 -3.97
CA ASN A 40 12.20 2.77 -2.66
C ASN A 40 10.83 2.98 -1.97
N PRO A 41 10.10 1.90 -1.65
CA PRO A 41 8.76 1.99 -1.11
C PRO A 41 8.75 2.43 0.36
N GLN A 42 7.84 3.33 0.68
CA GLN A 42 7.49 3.75 2.05
C GLN A 42 5.97 3.93 2.16
N TRP A 43 5.44 3.77 3.36
CA TRP A 43 4.04 4.11 3.62
C TRP A 43 3.88 5.62 3.48
N ASP A 44 3.00 6.05 2.58
CA ASP A 44 2.71 7.46 2.30
C ASP A 44 3.96 8.29 1.95
N GLY A 45 5.01 7.61 1.44
CA GLY A 45 6.25 8.22 0.97
C GLY A 45 7.18 8.73 2.07
N GLY A 46 6.79 8.62 3.34
CA GLY A 46 7.58 9.13 4.47
C GLY A 46 7.53 8.28 5.73
N ARG A 47 6.52 7.43 5.92
CA ARG A 47 6.45 6.50 7.05
C ARG A 47 7.24 5.23 6.72
N PRO A 48 7.99 4.68 7.70
CA PRO A 48 8.92 3.60 7.44
C PRO A 48 8.19 2.32 7.03
N LEU A 49 8.77 1.57 6.08
CA LEU A 49 8.19 0.30 5.63
C LEU A 49 8.05 -0.71 6.77
N THR A 50 8.89 -0.68 7.80
CA THR A 50 8.77 -1.52 9.01
C THR A 50 9.01 -0.69 10.27
N GLY A 51 8.45 -1.09 11.40
CA GLY A 51 8.62 -0.44 12.71
C GLY A 51 7.64 0.71 12.99
N GLY A 52 6.84 1.11 11.99
CA GLY A 52 5.89 2.23 12.10
C GLY A 52 4.43 1.81 12.39
N VAL A 53 3.55 2.81 12.38
CA VAL A 53 2.09 2.66 12.61
C VAL A 53 1.44 1.68 11.64
N ASP A 54 1.90 1.63 10.38
CA ASP A 54 1.35 0.74 9.37
C ASP A 54 1.68 -0.73 9.68
N GLN A 55 2.90 -1.07 10.13
CA GLN A 55 3.22 -2.42 10.58
C GLN A 55 2.43 -2.81 11.85
N GLN A 56 2.21 -1.85 12.77
CA GLN A 56 1.37 -2.09 13.95
C GLN A 56 -0.06 -2.40 13.53
N THR A 57 -0.60 -1.65 12.58
CA THR A 57 -1.93 -1.88 11.98
C THR A 57 -2.04 -3.28 11.37
N ILE A 58 -1.05 -3.70 10.58
CA ILE A 58 -0.99 -5.06 9.98
C ILE A 58 -1.00 -6.13 11.07
N SER A 59 -0.20 -5.93 12.13
CA SER A 59 -0.13 -6.86 13.26
C SER A 59 -1.47 -6.95 13.99
N THR A 60 -2.17 -5.82 14.19
CA THR A 60 -3.51 -5.79 14.79
C THR A 60 -4.53 -6.56 13.96
N VAL A 61 -4.56 -6.35 12.64
CA VAL A 61 -5.48 -7.07 11.74
C VAL A 61 -5.21 -8.58 11.79
N ARG A 62 -3.94 -8.99 11.74
CA ARG A 62 -3.55 -10.42 11.80
C ARG A 62 -3.86 -11.06 13.14
N ALA A 63 -3.67 -10.34 14.25
CA ALA A 63 -4.07 -10.82 15.58
C ALA A 63 -5.59 -11.06 15.68
N GLY A 64 -6.39 -10.30 14.93
CA GLY A 64 -7.84 -10.50 14.81
C GLY A 64 -8.27 -11.58 13.81
N GLY A 65 -7.33 -12.37 13.28
CA GLY A 65 -7.57 -13.45 12.31
C GLY A 65 -7.75 -12.97 10.86
N GLY A 66 -7.27 -11.77 10.55
CA GLY A 66 -7.35 -11.15 9.23
C GLY A 66 -6.02 -11.08 8.49
N ASP A 67 -6.01 -10.38 7.36
CA ASP A 67 -4.79 -9.97 6.66
C ASP A 67 -5.01 -8.65 5.90
N VAL A 68 -3.99 -8.14 5.21
CA VAL A 68 -4.07 -6.87 4.48
C VAL A 68 -3.71 -6.99 3.01
N VAL A 69 -4.12 -5.99 2.23
CA VAL A 69 -3.68 -5.74 0.85
C VAL A 69 -3.04 -4.35 0.83
N PRO A 70 -1.72 -4.18 0.63
CA PRO A 70 -1.17 -2.84 0.45
C PRO A 70 -1.63 -2.29 -0.91
N SER A 71 -2.06 -1.03 -0.92
CA SER A 71 -2.36 -0.31 -2.15
C SER A 71 -1.18 0.58 -2.53
N PHE A 72 -0.70 0.47 -3.77
CA PHE A 72 0.33 1.30 -4.35
C PHE A 72 -0.30 2.38 -5.23
N GLY A 73 0.15 3.63 -5.13
CA GLY A 73 -0.36 4.74 -5.93
C GLY A 73 -1.36 5.62 -5.18
N GLY A 74 -2.58 5.75 -5.71
CA GLY A 74 -3.59 6.72 -5.28
C GLY A 74 -3.41 8.11 -5.92
N TRP A 75 -4.40 8.97 -5.71
CA TRP A 75 -4.49 10.31 -6.33
C TRP A 75 -3.23 11.18 -6.14
N SER A 76 -2.72 11.26 -4.91
CA SER A 76 -1.66 12.20 -4.52
C SER A 76 -0.37 11.49 -4.08
N GLY A 77 0.71 12.26 -3.99
CA GLY A 77 2.02 11.80 -3.55
C GLY A 77 2.92 11.33 -4.70
N ASN A 78 4.14 10.91 -4.36
CA ASN A 78 5.14 10.46 -5.33
C ASN A 78 4.97 8.96 -5.61
N LYS A 79 4.55 8.61 -6.82
CA LYS A 79 4.23 7.22 -7.20
C LYS A 79 5.50 6.42 -7.49
N LEU A 80 5.52 5.13 -7.14
CA LEU A 80 6.68 4.27 -7.43
C LEU A 80 6.86 4.08 -8.95
N GLU A 81 5.75 3.99 -9.66
CA GLU A 81 5.64 3.87 -11.11
C GLU A 81 6.29 5.07 -11.82
N GLN A 82 6.31 6.24 -11.16
CA GLN A 82 6.99 7.43 -11.65
C GLN A 82 8.49 7.42 -11.28
N SER A 83 8.83 6.98 -10.07
CA SER A 83 10.19 7.03 -9.52
C SER A 83 11.10 5.87 -9.95
N CYS A 84 10.54 4.72 -10.32
CA CYS A 84 11.28 3.55 -10.80
C CYS A 84 11.49 3.62 -12.32
N THR A 85 12.73 3.46 -12.79
CA THR A 85 13.10 3.69 -14.20
C THR A 85 12.80 2.51 -15.13
N SER A 86 12.32 1.38 -14.63
CA SER A 86 11.93 0.20 -15.40
C SER A 86 10.85 -0.61 -14.70
N ALA A 87 10.14 -1.46 -15.45
CA ALA A 87 9.19 -2.43 -14.92
C ALA A 87 9.83 -3.39 -13.91
N SER A 88 11.04 -3.88 -14.22
CA SER A 88 11.81 -4.73 -13.30
C SER A 88 12.17 -4.05 -11.98
N ALA A 89 12.50 -2.75 -12.01
CA ALA A 89 12.76 -1.97 -10.81
C ALA A 89 11.48 -1.75 -9.99
N LEU A 90 10.37 -1.46 -10.67
CA LEU A 90 9.05 -1.31 -10.05
C LEU A 90 8.58 -2.62 -9.39
N ALA A 91 8.65 -3.74 -10.10
CA ALA A 91 8.36 -5.07 -9.57
C ALA A 91 9.26 -5.40 -8.36
N GLY A 92 10.54 -5.02 -8.41
CA GLY A 92 11.45 -5.14 -7.27
C GLY A 92 11.00 -4.30 -6.06
N ALA A 93 10.47 -3.10 -6.28
CA ALA A 93 9.92 -2.26 -5.22
C ALA A 93 8.65 -2.88 -4.61
N TYR A 94 7.72 -3.39 -5.43
CA TYR A 94 6.55 -4.12 -4.93
C TYR A 94 6.96 -5.36 -4.14
N GLN A 95 7.92 -6.15 -4.66
CA GLN A 95 8.41 -7.35 -4.01
C GLN A 95 9.04 -7.06 -2.64
N LYS A 96 9.70 -5.90 -2.44
CA LYS A 96 10.20 -5.51 -1.11
C LYS A 96 9.07 -5.43 -0.08
N VAL A 97 7.93 -4.84 -0.44
CA VAL A 97 6.76 -4.73 0.46
C VAL A 97 6.13 -6.10 0.69
N ILE A 98 5.94 -6.88 -0.38
CA ILE A 98 5.40 -8.24 -0.31
C ILE A 98 6.24 -9.09 0.65
N SER A 99 7.57 -9.07 0.48
CA SER A 99 8.50 -9.84 1.32
C SER A 99 8.57 -9.34 2.75
N ALA A 100 8.48 -8.02 2.99
CA ALA A 100 8.52 -7.46 4.34
C ALA A 100 7.38 -7.98 5.24
N TYR A 101 6.24 -8.35 4.63
CA TYR A 101 5.03 -8.74 5.35
C TYR A 101 4.52 -10.14 5.00
N GLY A 102 5.11 -10.84 4.03
CA GLY A 102 4.62 -12.15 3.55
C GLY A 102 3.22 -12.06 2.93
N LEU A 103 2.98 -11.04 2.11
CA LEU A 103 1.65 -10.73 1.56
C LEU A 103 1.27 -11.67 0.42
N LYS A 104 -0.04 -11.89 0.28
CA LYS A 104 -0.62 -12.77 -0.76
C LYS A 104 -1.27 -12.00 -1.91
N ALA A 105 -1.51 -10.72 -1.71
CA ALA A 105 -2.13 -9.84 -2.68
C ALA A 105 -1.60 -8.42 -2.49
N ILE A 106 -1.65 -7.65 -3.57
CA ILE A 106 -1.40 -6.21 -3.60
C ILE A 106 -2.52 -5.57 -4.41
N ASP A 107 -2.72 -4.28 -4.20
CA ASP A 107 -3.60 -3.43 -4.98
C ASP A 107 -2.75 -2.37 -5.70
N ILE A 108 -3.02 -2.14 -6.98
CA ILE A 108 -2.31 -1.16 -7.80
C ILE A 108 -3.32 -0.10 -8.23
N ASP A 109 -3.33 1.01 -7.50
CA ASP A 109 -4.29 2.09 -7.62
C ASP A 109 -3.70 3.21 -8.50
N ILE A 110 -3.76 3.01 -9.82
CA ILE A 110 -3.16 3.92 -10.81
C ILE A 110 -4.11 5.08 -11.08
N GLU A 111 -3.71 6.28 -10.64
CA GLU A 111 -4.49 7.50 -10.82
C GLU A 111 -3.62 8.68 -11.28
N ALA A 112 -4.27 9.81 -11.59
CA ALA A 112 -3.66 11.11 -11.87
C ALA A 112 -2.47 11.03 -12.86
N GLU A 113 -1.33 11.62 -12.54
CA GLU A 113 -0.20 11.73 -13.47
C GLU A 113 0.45 10.38 -13.80
N ALA A 114 0.24 9.35 -12.97
CA ALA A 114 0.66 7.99 -13.29
C ALA A 114 -0.28 7.36 -14.34
N TYR A 115 -1.58 7.65 -14.25
CA TYR A 115 -2.55 7.26 -15.25
C TYR A 115 -2.41 8.07 -16.55
N ASP A 116 -2.13 9.37 -16.51
CA ASP A 116 -2.11 10.20 -17.72
C ASP A 116 -0.88 9.98 -18.62
N SER A 117 0.11 9.22 -18.16
CA SER A 117 1.35 8.96 -18.89
C SER A 117 1.44 7.52 -19.40
N ALA A 118 1.37 7.34 -20.72
CA ALA A 118 1.49 6.02 -21.35
C ALA A 118 2.79 5.29 -20.98
N ALA A 119 3.91 6.01 -20.85
CA ALA A 119 5.19 5.43 -20.44
C ALA A 119 5.23 5.03 -18.95
N VAL A 120 4.43 5.67 -18.09
CA VAL A 120 4.26 5.26 -16.68
C VAL A 120 3.33 4.05 -16.63
N GLN A 121 2.18 4.09 -17.31
CA GLN A 121 1.26 2.94 -17.41
C GLN A 121 1.97 1.68 -17.91
N GLN A 122 2.76 1.80 -18.99
CA GLN A 122 3.47 0.66 -19.58
C GLN A 122 4.40 -0.01 -18.57
N ARG A 123 5.11 0.76 -17.74
CA ARG A 123 5.99 0.21 -16.69
C ARG A 123 5.25 -0.62 -15.65
N THR A 124 3.97 -0.34 -15.41
CA THR A 124 3.15 -1.06 -14.42
C THR A 124 2.57 -2.35 -14.99
N VAL A 125 2.36 -2.43 -16.30
CA VAL A 125 1.79 -3.62 -16.97
C VAL A 125 2.84 -4.59 -17.52
N ASP A 126 4.08 -4.14 -17.76
CA ASP A 126 5.23 -4.95 -18.18
C ASP A 126 5.81 -5.83 -17.05
#